data_AF-A0A257VVD4-F1
#
_entry.id   AF-A0A257VVD4-F1
#
_cell.length_a   1.000
_cell.length_b   1.000
_cell.length_c   1.000
_cell.angle_alpha   90.00
_cell.angle_beta   90.00
_cell.angle_gamma   90.00
#
_symmetry.space_group_name_H-M   'P 1'
#
loop_
_entity.id
_entity.type
_entity.pdbx_description
1 polymer ?
#
loop_
_entity_poly.entity_id
_entity_poly.type
_entity_poly.pdbx_seq_one_letter_code
_entity_poly.pdbx_strand_id
1 'polypeptide(L)'
;MAQTKIADVRAKTPDELQEMLVDLRKEQFNLRFQRATGQLEATGRIKQVRRDIARAKTIMAERARAQAGNSDRRAEGATANQA
;
A
#
# COMPACT_ATOMS: atom_id res chain seq x y z
N MET A 1 -16.30 9.32 9.14
CA MET A 1 -14.85 9.07 9.20
C MET A 1 -14.63 7.56 9.27
N ALA A 2 -14.08 6.97 8.22
CA ALA A 2 -13.53 5.62 8.24
C ALA A 2 -12.31 5.65 7.30
N GLN A 3 -11.21 6.23 7.80
CA GLN A 3 -9.90 6.13 7.15
C GLN A 3 -9.36 4.74 7.47
N THR A 4 -8.84 4.02 6.47
CA THR A 4 -8.04 2.82 6.72
C THR A 4 -6.89 3.24 7.63
N LYS A 5 -6.97 2.87 8.91
CA LYS A 5 -5.95 3.25 9.89
C LYS A 5 -4.67 2.56 9.47
N ILE A 6 -3.56 3.27 9.60
CA ILE A 6 -2.24 2.74 9.19
C ILE A 6 -1.92 1.43 9.92
N ALA A 7 -2.39 1.29 11.17
CA ALA A 7 -2.29 0.05 11.94
C ALA A 7 -2.94 -1.15 11.23
N ASP A 8 -4.16 -0.98 10.72
CA ASP A 8 -4.91 -2.04 10.04
C ASP A 8 -4.22 -2.43 8.71
N VAL A 9 -3.65 -1.45 8.00
CA VAL A 9 -2.88 -1.71 6.77
C VAL A 9 -1.57 -2.45 7.07
N ARG A 10 -0.93 -2.15 8.20
CA ARG A 10 0.30 -2.84 8.62
C ARG A 10 0.04 -4.27 9.10
N ALA A 11 -1.15 -4.58 9.59
CA ALA A 11 -1.54 -5.92 10.03
C ALA A 11 -1.84 -6.88 8.86
N LYS A 12 -2.21 -6.34 7.69
CA LYS A 12 -2.54 -7.14 6.50
C LYS A 12 -1.34 -7.87 5.90
N THR A 13 -1.58 -9.02 5.29
CA THR A 13 -0.56 -9.76 4.53
C THR A 13 -0.21 -9.04 3.21
N PRO A 14 0.92 -9.37 2.55
CA PRO A 14 1.26 -8.79 1.25
C PRO A 14 0.16 -8.98 0.19
N ASP A 15 -0.49 -10.14 0.18
CA ASP A 15 -1.53 -10.47 -0.79
C ASP A 15 -2.82 -9.68 -0.51
N GLU A 16 -3.22 -9.57 0.75
CA GLU A 16 -4.36 -8.74 1.16
C GLU A 16 -4.14 -7.25 0.87
N LEU A 17 -2.89 -6.77 0.95
CA LEU A 17 -2.54 -5.41 0.56
C LEU A 17 -2.66 -5.20 -0.95
N GLN A 18 -2.30 -6.20 -1.74
CA GLN A 18 -2.45 -6.19 -3.19
C GLN A 18 -3.92 -6.15 -3.59
N GLU A 19 -4.75 -6.99 -2.97
CA GLU A 19 -6.20 -7.04 -3.20
C GLU A 19 -6.87 -5.72 -2.84
N MET A 20 -6.58 -5.19 -1.63
CA MET A 20 -7.08 -3.88 -1.20
C MET A 20 -6.67 -2.77 -2.17
N LEU A 21 -5.48 -2.83 -2.75
CA LEU A 21 -4.99 -1.84 -3.71
C LEU A 21 -5.73 -1.94 -5.06
N VAL A 22 -6.13 -3.13 -5.49
CA VAL A 22 -6.99 -3.34 -6.66
C VAL A 22 -8.37 -2.73 -6.43
N ASP A 23 -8.97 -2.97 -5.27
CA ASP A 23 -10.30 -2.45 -4.96
C ASP A 23 -10.32 -0.93 -4.83
N LEU A 24 -9.33 -0.35 -4.15
CA LEU A 24 -9.18 1.11 -4.06
C LEU A 24 -8.97 1.75 -5.45
N ARG A 25 -8.33 1.06 -6.40
CA ARG A 25 -8.19 1.54 -7.78
C ARG A 25 -9.50 1.49 -8.55
N LYS A 26 -10.30 0.44 -8.39
CA LYS A 26 -11.66 0.37 -8.97
C LYS A 26 -12.53 1.50 -8.42
N GLU A 27 -12.50 1.72 -7.12
CA GLU A 27 -13.21 2.83 -6.49
C GLU A 27 -12.72 4.19 -7.01
N GLN A 28 -11.41 4.38 -7.13
CA GLN A 28 -10.85 5.61 -7.71
C GLN A 28 -11.36 5.84 -9.15
N PHE A 29 -11.42 4.80 -9.97
CA PHE A 29 -11.93 4.89 -11.34
C PHE A 29 -13.40 5.33 -11.35
N ASN A 30 -14.23 4.68 -10.53
CA ASN A 30 -15.66 5.02 -10.40
C ASN A 30 -15.85 6.46 -9.93
N LEU A 31 -15.07 6.92 -8.95
CA LEU A 31 -15.13 8.30 -8.47
C LEU A 31 -14.66 9.31 -9.53
N ARG A 32 -13.67 8.96 -10.37
CA ARG A 32 -13.27 9.80 -11.51
C ARG A 32 -14.37 9.88 -12.56
N PHE A 33 -15.06 8.78 -12.81
CA PHE A 33 -16.21 8.74 -13.72
C PHE A 33 -17.38 9.58 -13.19
N GLN A 34 -17.78 9.39 -11.94
CA GLN A 34 -18.82 10.19 -11.27
C GLN A 34 -18.49 11.69 -11.25
N ARG A 35 -17.21 12.03 -11.08
CA ARG A 35 -16.75 13.43 -11.17
C ARG A 35 -16.92 13.99 -12.58
N ALA A 36 -16.62 13.21 -13.61
CA ALA A 36 -16.76 13.63 -15.00
C ALA A 36 -18.23 13.77 -15.42
N THR A 37 -19.13 12.93 -14.90
CA THR A 37 -20.58 13.01 -15.16
C THR A 37 -21.31 14.04 -14.30
N GLY A 38 -20.62 14.70 -13.36
CA GLY A 38 -21.21 15.72 -12.48
C GLY A 38 -22.09 15.15 -11.36
N GLN A 39 -22.14 13.84 -11.16
CA GLN A 39 -22.97 13.16 -10.15
C GLN A 39 -22.20 12.86 -8.85
N LEU A 40 -21.07 13.52 -8.63
CA LEU A 40 -20.22 13.23 -7.48
C LEU A 40 -20.71 13.94 -6.21
N GLU A 41 -21.40 13.21 -5.36
CA GLU A 41 -21.88 13.71 -4.06
C GLU A 41 -20.76 13.79 -3.01
N ALA A 42 -19.79 12.86 -3.05
CA ALA A 42 -18.77 12.70 -2.03
C ALA A 42 -17.36 13.17 -2.47
N THR A 43 -17.18 14.47 -2.70
CA THR A 43 -15.89 15.08 -3.13
C THR A 43 -14.72 14.74 -2.20
N GLY A 44 -14.97 14.62 -0.89
CA GLY A 44 -13.97 14.23 0.11
C GLY A 44 -13.46 12.81 -0.05
N ARG A 45 -14.24 11.89 -0.65
CA ARG A 45 -13.87 10.48 -0.81
C ARG A 45 -12.71 10.30 -1.78
N ILE A 46 -12.63 11.11 -2.83
CA ILE A 46 -11.49 11.11 -3.78
C ILE A 46 -10.16 11.29 -3.04
N LYS A 47 -10.11 12.26 -2.11
CA LYS A 47 -8.89 12.54 -1.33
C LYS A 47 -8.54 11.38 -0.39
N GLN A 48 -9.55 10.72 0.18
CA GLN A 48 -9.37 9.56 1.05
C GLN A 48 -8.81 8.37 0.28
N VAL A 49 -9.46 7.97 -0.81
CA VAL A 49 -9.02 6.85 -1.67
C VAL A 49 -7.58 7.06 -2.15
N ARG A 50 -7.22 8.29 -2.56
CA ARG A 50 -5.84 8.62 -2.95
C ARG A 50 -4.83 8.40 -1.80
N ARG A 51 -5.17 8.80 -0.58
CA ARG A 51 -4.31 8.60 0.60
C ARG A 51 -4.20 7.12 0.96
N ASP A 52 -5.28 6.37 0.87
CA ASP A 52 -5.30 4.96 1.24
C ASP A 52 -4.48 4.12 0.25
N ILE A 53 -4.54 4.42 -1.05
CA ILE A 53 -3.62 3.85 -2.07
C ILE A 53 -2.17 4.18 -1.74
N ALA A 54 -1.87 5.43 -1.38
CA ALA A 54 -0.50 5.84 -1.05
C ALA A 54 0.03 5.08 0.17
N ARG A 55 -0.76 4.95 1.24
CA ARG A 55 -0.39 4.19 2.44
C ARG A 55 -0.10 2.73 2.14
N ALA A 56 -0.95 2.06 1.35
CA ALA A 56 -0.76 0.67 0.96
C ALA A 56 0.57 0.49 0.22
N LYS A 57 0.84 1.34 -0.78
CA LYS A 57 2.10 1.33 -1.55
C LYS A 57 3.32 1.59 -0.66
N THR A 58 3.24 2.54 0.27
CA THR A 58 4.34 2.84 1.18
C THR A 58 4.68 1.63 2.04
N ILE A 59 3.70 0.96 2.63
CA ILE A 59 3.92 -0.22 3.48
C ILE A 59 4.51 -1.38 2.68
N MET A 60 4.02 -1.61 1.45
CA MET A 60 4.61 -2.60 0.56
C MET A 60 6.08 -2.30 0.25
N ALA A 61 6.41 -1.04 -0.03
CA ALA A 61 7.78 -0.61 -0.28
C ALA A 61 8.68 -0.68 0.97
N GLU A 62 8.14 -0.36 2.15
CA GLU A 62 8.83 -0.55 3.44
C GLU A 62 9.19 -2.02 3.66
N ARG A 63 8.23 -2.94 3.43
CA ARG A 63 8.45 -4.39 3.55
C ARG A 63 9.50 -4.89 2.55
N ALA A 64 9.42 -4.46 1.30
CA ALA A 64 10.40 -4.84 0.27
C ALA A 64 11.82 -4.37 0.62
N ARG A 65 11.97 -3.13 1.11
CA ARG A 65 13.28 -2.60 1.56
C ARG A 65 13.80 -3.32 2.79
N ALA A 66 12.93 -3.66 3.75
CA ALA A 66 13.32 -4.43 4.93
C ALA A 66 13.81 -5.84 4.57
N GLN A 67 13.20 -6.49 3.56
CA GLN A 67 13.65 -7.79 3.06
C GLN A 67 15.00 -7.68 2.34
N ALA A 68 15.18 -6.68 1.47
CA ALA A 68 16.43 -6.46 0.74
C ALA A 68 17.63 -6.16 1.67
N GLY A 69 17.42 -5.35 2.71
CA GLY A 69 18.47 -5.04 3.70
C GLY A 69 18.81 -6.19 4.67
N ASN A 70 18.08 -7.31 4.61
CA ASN A 70 18.35 -8.51 5.38
C ASN A 70 19.07 -9.58 4.56
N SER A 71 18.90 -9.59 3.23
CA SER A 71 19.68 -10.43 2.32
C SER A 71 21.15 -10.01 2.23
N ASP A 72 21.44 -8.70 2.21
CA ASP A 72 22.82 -8.21 2.15
C ASP A 72 23.62 -8.54 3.41
N ARG A 73 22.99 -8.40 4.59
CA ARG A 73 23.65 -8.71 5.89
C ARG A 73 23.93 -10.20 6.12
N ARG A 74 23.21 -11.10 5.44
CA ARG A 74 23.45 -12.56 5.54
C ARG A 74 24.61 -13.02 4.64
N ALA A 75 24.88 -12.30 3.55
CA ALA A 75 25.98 -12.62 2.65
C ALA A 75 27.35 -12.31 3.27
N GLU A 76 27.46 -11.24 4.06
CA GLU A 76 28.70 -10.85 4.74
C GLU A 76 29.07 -11.76 5.93
N GLY A 77 28.10 -12.38 6.60
CA GLY A 77 28.37 -13.30 7.71
C GLY A 77 28.80 -14.71 7.29
N ALA A 78 28.50 -15.12 6.04
CA ALA A 78 28.82 -16.46 5.55
C ALA A 78 30.28 -16.63 5.10
N THR A 79 30.97 -15.54 4.78
CA THR A 79 32.37 -15.55 4.32
C THR A 79 33.39 -15.48 5.46
N ALA A 80 32.96 -15.18 6.69
CA ALA A 80 33.84 -14.98 7.84
C ALA A 80 34.13 -16.26 8.66
N ASN A 81 33.50 -17.40 8.35
CA ASN A 81 33.67 -18.65 9.10
C ASN A 81 34.34 -19.77 8.26
N GLN A 82 35.15 -19.40 7.27
CA GLN A 82 35.88 -20.33 6.38
C GLN A 82 37.39 -20.04 6.28
N ALA A 83 37.97 -19.31 7.22
CA ALA A 83 39.42 -19.13 7.36
C ALA A 83 39.85 -19.48 8.78
#